data_AF-A0A497F792-F1
#
_entry.id   AF-A0A497F792-F1
#
_cell.length_a   1.000
_cell.length_b   1.000
_cell.length_c   1.000
_cell.angle_alpha   90.00
_cell.angle_beta   90.00
_cell.angle_gamma   90.00
#
_symmetry.space_group_name_H-M   'P 1'
#
loop_
_entity.id
_entity.type
_entity.pdbx_description
1 polymer ?
#
loop_
_entity_poly.entity_id
_entity_poly.type
_entity_poly.pdbx_seq_one_letter_code
_entity_poly.pdbx_strand_id
1 'polypeptide(L)'
;EESYRGAVRVALEDPRVGGILVIYCHTAITDPGMIARAIIKSYIECRAPKPIAVSFIGGVECNEGLKLLNDVGIPAYPSPDRAASSLGAYYRWARYAELI
;
A
#
# COMPACT_ATOMS: atom_id res chain seq x y z
N GLU A 1 10.09 6.71 -9.13
CA GLU A 1 8.79 6.14 -8.72
C GLU A 1 8.10 5.21 -9.71
N GLU A 2 8.50 5.23 -11.00
CA GLU A 2 7.81 4.44 -12.05
C GLU A 2 7.71 2.95 -11.72
N SER A 3 8.75 2.38 -11.10
CA SER A 3 8.74 0.98 -10.65
C SER A 3 7.66 0.69 -9.61
N TYR A 4 7.41 1.60 -8.65
CA TYR A 4 6.34 1.45 -7.67
C TYR A 4 4.97 1.55 -8.33
N ARG A 5 4.78 2.53 -9.23
CA ARG A 5 3.54 2.68 -10.00
C ARG A 5 3.22 1.41 -10.79
N GLY A 6 4.18 0.93 -11.57
CA GLY A 6 4.04 -0.24 -12.43
C GLY A 6 3.80 -1.52 -11.64
N ALA A 7 4.57 -1.77 -10.58
CA ALA A 7 4.41 -2.96 -9.75
C ALA A 7 3.04 -2.99 -9.06
N VAL A 8 2.60 -1.87 -8.48
CA VAL A 8 1.28 -1.78 -7.83
C VAL A 8 0.17 -1.96 -8.85
N ARG A 9 0.28 -1.35 -10.03
CA ARG A 9 -0.71 -1.52 -11.10
C ARG A 9 -0.84 -2.98 -11.53
N VAL A 10 0.28 -3.64 -11.85
CA VAL A 10 0.28 -5.05 -12.26
C VAL A 10 -0.34 -5.94 -11.17
N ALA A 11 0.02 -5.72 -9.90
CA ALA A 11 -0.54 -6.49 -8.80
C ALA A 11 -2.06 -6.24 -8.61
N LEU A 12 -2.52 -5.00 -8.80
CA LEU A 12 -3.94 -4.64 -8.74
C LEU A 12 -4.72 -5.24 -9.91
N GLU A 13 -4.14 -5.35 -11.10
CA GLU A 13 -4.82 -5.88 -12.30
C GLU A 13 -4.79 -7.42 -12.39
N ASP A 14 -3.75 -8.11 -11.87
CA ASP A 14 -3.61 -9.56 -12.03
C ASP A 14 -4.62 -10.36 -11.18
N PRO A 15 -5.55 -11.14 -11.77
CA PRO A 15 -6.59 -11.85 -11.01
C PRO A 15 -6.06 -12.93 -10.05
N ARG A 16 -4.79 -13.34 -10.17
CA ARG A 16 -4.15 -14.32 -9.29
C ARG A 16 -3.66 -13.70 -7.97
N VAL A 17 -3.61 -12.37 -7.88
CA VAL A 17 -3.16 -11.64 -6.69
C VAL A 17 -4.35 -11.35 -5.78
N GLY A 18 -4.36 -11.98 -4.60
CA GLY A 18 -5.44 -11.83 -3.61
C GLY A 18 -5.32 -10.60 -2.70
N GLY A 19 -4.14 -9.99 -2.59
CA GLY A 19 -3.87 -8.84 -1.73
C GLY A 19 -2.45 -8.31 -1.90
N ILE A 20 -2.21 -7.07 -1.46
CA ILE A 20 -0.96 -6.35 -1.76
C ILE A 20 -0.39 -5.71 -0.50
N LEU A 21 0.87 -6.01 -0.19
CA LEU A 21 1.65 -5.30 0.82
C LEU A 21 2.79 -4.55 0.14
N VAL A 22 2.74 -3.22 0.12
CA VAL A 22 3.81 -2.38 -0.43
C VAL A 22 4.76 -2.01 0.70
N ILE A 23 6.06 -2.26 0.52
CA ILE A 23 7.10 -1.89 1.49
C ILE A 23 8.07 -0.93 0.82
N TYR A 24 8.37 0.17 1.50
CA TYR A 24 9.35 1.16 1.07
C TYR A 24 10.24 1.53 2.26
N CYS A 25 11.55 1.44 2.04
CA CYS A 25 12.57 1.92 2.97
C CYS A 25 13.21 3.16 2.35
N HIS A 26 13.21 4.27 3.09
CA HIS A 26 13.72 5.53 2.61
C HIS A 26 15.23 5.49 2.40
N THR A 27 15.67 6.01 1.25
CA THR A 27 17.08 6.13 0.87
C THR A 27 17.36 7.51 0.30
N ALA A 28 18.63 7.91 0.26
CA ALA A 28 19.08 9.25 -0.11
C ALA A 28 18.62 9.73 -1.50
N ILE A 29 18.30 8.83 -2.43
CA ILE A 29 17.94 9.17 -3.82
C ILE A 29 16.44 9.02 -4.12
N THR A 30 15.64 8.65 -3.12
CA THR A 30 14.20 8.36 -3.30
C THR A 30 13.34 9.38 -2.57
N ASP A 31 12.27 9.85 -3.21
CA ASP A 31 11.29 10.77 -2.60
C ASP A 31 10.04 9.99 -2.13
N PRO A 32 9.77 9.93 -0.81
CA PRO A 32 8.59 9.22 -0.28
C PRO A 32 7.27 9.81 -0.80
N GLY A 33 7.18 11.13 -0.92
CA GLY A 33 5.98 11.80 -1.40
C GLY A 33 5.65 11.45 -2.85
N MET A 34 6.65 11.39 -3.72
CA MET A 34 6.46 10.94 -5.10
C MET A 34 6.05 9.46 -5.14
N ILE A 35 6.68 8.59 -4.34
CA ILE A 35 6.30 7.17 -4.26
C ILE A 35 4.85 7.00 -3.76
N ALA A 36 4.45 7.75 -2.73
CA ALA A 36 3.07 7.76 -2.23
C ALA A 36 2.09 8.16 -3.34
N ARG A 37 2.37 9.26 -4.06
CA ARG A 37 1.53 9.71 -5.18
C ARG A 37 1.46 8.68 -6.32
N ALA A 38 2.55 7.99 -6.61
CA ALA A 38 2.58 6.92 -7.60
C ALA A 38 1.68 5.74 -7.21
N ILE A 39 1.70 5.33 -5.93
CA ILE A 39 0.82 4.29 -5.39
C ILE A 39 -0.65 4.74 -5.46
N ILE A 40 -0.95 5.97 -5.00
CA ILE A 40 -2.31 6.56 -5.03
C ILE A 40 -2.86 6.57 -6.46
N LYS A 41 -2.04 7.00 -7.42
CA LYS A 41 -2.43 7.03 -8.84
C LYS A 41 -2.84 5.64 -9.33
N SER A 42 -2.02 4.62 -9.10
CA SER A 42 -2.35 3.24 -9.48
C SER A 42 -3.61 2.72 -8.78
N TYR A 43 -3.78 3.01 -7.49
CA TYR A 43 -4.95 2.62 -6.71
C TYR A 43 -6.26 3.22 -7.29
N ILE A 44 -6.26 4.53 -7.58
CA ILE A 44 -7.42 5.24 -8.13
C ILE A 44 -7.71 4.82 -9.58
N GLU A 45 -6.67 4.63 -10.40
CA GLU A 45 -6.81 4.25 -11.82
C GLU A 45 -7.35 2.82 -11.97
N CYS A 46 -6.83 1.85 -11.20
CA CYS A 46 -7.22 0.45 -11.34
C CYS A 46 -8.59 0.14 -10.73
N ARG A 47 -9.00 0.83 -9.64
CA ARG A 47 -10.26 0.58 -8.91
C ARG A 47 -10.50 -0.90 -8.59
N ALA A 48 -9.43 -1.66 -8.38
CA ALA A 48 -9.51 -3.09 -8.15
C ALA A 48 -10.05 -3.37 -6.73
N PRO A 49 -11.01 -4.30 -6.55
CA PRO A 49 -11.57 -4.65 -5.25
C PRO A 49 -10.64 -5.59 -4.47
N LYS A 50 -9.37 -5.19 -4.30
CA LYS A 50 -8.33 -5.99 -3.63
C LYS A 50 -7.81 -5.25 -2.39
N PRO A 51 -7.59 -5.95 -1.27
CA PRO A 51 -7.00 -5.35 -0.09
C PRO A 51 -5.54 -4.93 -0.38
N ILE A 52 -5.20 -3.69 -0.02
CA ILE A 52 -3.85 -3.15 -0.10
C ILE A 52 -3.47 -2.51 1.24
N ALA A 53 -2.24 -2.72 1.69
CA ALA A 53 -1.64 -1.97 2.77
C ALA A 53 -0.22 -1.52 2.40
N VAL A 54 0.23 -0.41 2.96
CA VAL A 54 1.52 0.20 2.65
C VAL A 54 2.35 0.39 3.92
N SER A 55 3.66 0.18 3.81
CA SER A 55 4.62 0.57 4.84
C SER A 55 5.72 1.45 4.28
N PHE A 56 5.89 2.63 4.88
CA PHE A 56 7.03 3.51 4.62
C PHE A 56 7.90 3.58 5.88
N ILE A 57 9.15 3.15 5.77
CA ILE A 57 10.14 3.17 6.84
C ILE A 57 11.09 4.34 6.58
N GLY A 58 11.12 5.31 7.47
CA GLY A 58 11.98 6.47 7.36
C GLY A 58 11.61 7.59 8.32
N GLY A 59 12.10 8.80 8.02
CA GLY A 59 11.90 9.99 8.84
C GLY A 59 10.63 10.78 8.50
N VAL A 60 10.70 12.10 8.69
CA VAL A 60 9.56 13.03 8.53
C VAL A 60 8.92 12.93 7.14
N GLU A 61 9.73 12.84 6.08
CA GLU A 61 9.23 12.74 4.70
C GLU A 61 8.40 11.46 4.47
N CYS A 62 8.76 10.35 5.13
CA CYS A 62 7.94 9.14 5.11
C CYS A 62 6.61 9.35 5.81
N ASN A 63 6.59 10.04 6.96
CA ASN A 63 5.34 10.33 7.68
C ASN A 63 4.38 11.18 6.85
N GLU A 64 4.90 12.13 6.07
CA GLU A 64 4.09 12.91 5.12
C GLU A 64 3.52 12.01 4.02
N GLY A 65 4.34 11.12 3.43
CA GLY A 65 3.89 10.12 2.46
C GLY A 65 2.80 9.18 3.01
N LEU A 66 2.96 8.73 4.27
CA LEU A 66 1.96 7.93 4.97
C LEU A 66 0.64 8.70 5.15
N LYS A 67 0.71 9.99 5.49
CA LYS A 67 -0.47 10.84 5.60
C LYS A 67 -1.20 10.95 4.27
N LEU A 68 -0.48 11.19 3.16
CA LEU A 68 -1.07 11.25 1.83
C LEU A 68 -1.83 9.97 1.45
N LEU A 69 -1.28 8.80 1.77
CA LEU A 69 -1.92 7.51 1.52
C LEU A 69 -3.17 7.31 2.37
N ASN A 70 -3.09 7.61 3.67
CA ASN A 70 -4.21 7.47 4.59
C ASN A 70 -5.36 8.45 4.27
N ASP A 71 -5.04 9.67 3.84
CA ASP A 71 -6.04 10.70 3.47
C ASP A 71 -6.95 10.26 2.30
N VAL A 72 -6.50 9.31 1.47
CA VAL A 72 -7.30 8.72 0.37
C VAL A 72 -7.82 7.30 0.69
N GLY A 73 -7.69 6.86 1.94
CA GLY A 73 -8.21 5.57 2.40
C GLY A 73 -7.33 4.36 2.09
N ILE A 74 -6.05 4.55 1.75
CA ILE A 74 -5.07 3.46 1.64
C ILE A 74 -4.42 3.26 3.02
N PRO A 75 -4.63 2.12 3.71
CA PRO A 75 -4.03 1.87 5.02
C PRO A 75 -2.51 1.88 4.96
N ALA A 76 -1.88 2.88 5.60
CA ALA A 76 -0.44 3.07 5.54
C ALA A 76 0.18 3.21 6.95
N TYR A 77 1.30 2.52 7.17
CA TYR A 77 1.92 2.35 8.50
C TYR A 77 3.44 2.59 8.47
N PRO A 78 4.05 3.07 9.58
CA PRO A 78 5.50 3.33 9.62
C PRO A 78 6.36 2.07 9.76
N SER A 79 5.74 0.88 9.89
CA SER A 79 6.47 -0.38 10.02
C SER A 79 5.82 -1.54 9.23
N PRO A 80 6.63 -2.47 8.68
CA PRO A 80 6.11 -3.56 7.86
C PRO A 80 5.22 -4.52 8.65
N ASP A 81 5.56 -4.79 9.91
CA ASP A 81 4.79 -5.66 10.80
C ASP A 81 3.38 -5.11 11.06
N ARG A 82 3.23 -3.79 11.21
CA ARG A 82 1.91 -3.16 11.37
C ARG A 82 1.08 -3.24 10.09
N ALA A 83 1.70 -3.01 8.93
CA ALA A 83 1.02 -3.13 7.64
C ALA A 83 0.60 -4.59 7.36
N ALA A 84 1.48 -5.56 7.64
CA ALA A 84 1.17 -6.98 7.54
C ALA A 84 0.08 -7.42 8.54
N SER A 85 0.14 -6.93 9.79
CA SER A 85 -0.87 -7.22 10.82
C SER A 85 -2.25 -6.69 10.42
N SER A 86 -2.31 -5.50 9.80
CA SER A 86 -3.55 -4.92 9.27
C SER A 86 -4.17 -5.79 8.17
N LEU A 87 -3.38 -6.21 7.18
CA LEU A 87 -3.86 -7.16 6.16
C LEU A 87 -4.29 -8.49 6.79
N GLY A 88 -3.51 -9.02 7.73
CA GLY A 88 -3.86 -10.24 8.46
C GLY A 88 -5.19 -10.12 9.21
N ALA A 89 -5.47 -8.96 9.82
CA ALA A 89 -6.74 -8.68 10.47
C ALA A 89 -7.90 -8.65 9.47
N TYR A 90 -7.72 -8.01 8.31
CA TYR A 90 -8.69 -8.03 7.22
C TYR A 90 -9.02 -9.47 6.78
N TYR A 91 -8.01 -10.31 6.55
CA TYR A 91 -8.24 -11.71 6.14
C TYR A 91 -8.91 -12.55 7.23
N ARG A 92 -8.56 -12.35 8.51
CA ARG A 92 -9.26 -13.03 9.62
C ARG A 92 -10.73 -12.65 9.66
N TRP A 93 -11.03 -11.37 9.51
CA TRP A 93 -12.41 -10.88 9.46
C TRP A 93 -13.16 -11.41 8.24
N ALA A 94 -12.55 -11.35 7.05
CA ALA A 94 -13.19 -11.80 5.81
C ALA A 94 -13.56 -13.29 5.85
N ARG A 95 -12.69 -14.14 6.43
CA ARG A 95 -13.00 -15.56 6.68
C ARG A 95 -14.12 -15.74 7.71
N TYR A 96 -14.09 -14.98 8.80
CA TYR A 96 -15.15 -15.03 9.82
C TYR A 96 -16.51 -14.60 9.25
N ALA A 97 -16.51 -13.65 8.32
CA ALA A 97 -17.69 -13.15 7.63
C ALA A 97 -18.08 -13.96 6.39
N GLU A 98 -17.40 -15.08 6.10
CA GLU A 98 -17.64 -15.95 4.94
C GLU A 98 -17.60 -15.22 3.58
N LEU A 99 -16.75 -14.19 3.47
CA LEU A 99 -16.54 -13.42 2.23
C LEU A 99 -15.51 -14.05 1.30
N ILE A 100 -14.64 -14.91 1.85
CA ILE A 100 -13.56 -15.65 1.17
C ILE A 100 -13.36 -17.03 1.79
#